data_AF-A0A2I1FRF4-F1
#
_entry.id   AF-A0A2I1FRF4-F1
#
_cell.length_a   1.000
_cell.length_b   1.000
_cell.length_c   1.000
_cell.angle_alpha   90.00
_cell.angle_beta   90.00
_cell.angle_gamma   90.00
#
_symmetry.space_group_name_H-M   'P 1'
#
loop_
_entity.id
_entity.type
_entity.pdbx_description
1 polymer ?
#
loop_
_entity_poly.entity_id
_entity_poly.type
_entity_poly.pdbx_seq_one_letter_code
_entity_poly.pdbx_strand_id
1 'polypeptide(L)'
;MKECWDADPLKRPDAYALWKSMKRLNLDYQNMSDELFQSEMDNLEKNKVEENYTSSSLFTSKIHNFGNLPEPRNATEEEQEGIMFH
;
A
#
# COMPACT_ATOMS: atom_id res chain seq x y z
N MET A 1 4.70 -4.18 -0.71
CA MET A 1 3.57 -3.22 -0.82
C MET A 1 3.50 -2.52 -2.16
N LYS A 2 4.63 -2.06 -2.73
CA LYS A 2 4.59 -1.43 -4.07
C LYS A 2 4.09 -2.34 -5.20
N GLU A 3 4.17 -3.65 -5.02
CA GLU A 3 3.70 -4.64 -6.00
C GLU A 3 2.18 -4.93 -5.87
N CYS A 4 1.56 -4.61 -4.74
CA CYS A 4 0.15 -4.92 -4.48
C CYS A 4 -0.83 -4.01 -5.24
N TRP A 5 -0.33 -2.89 -5.76
CA TRP A 5 -1.09 -1.83 -6.44
C TRP A 5 -0.62 -1.63 -7.88
N ASP A 6 0.02 -2.65 -8.48
CA ASP A 6 0.34 -2.65 -9.91
C ASP A 6 -0.95 -2.48 -10.74
N ALA A 7 -0.89 -1.68 -11.79
CA ALA A 7 -2.03 -1.45 -12.67
C ALA A 7 -2.45 -2.74 -13.38
N ASP A 8 -1.47 -3.60 -13.70
CA ASP A 8 -1.69 -4.92 -14.28
C ASP A 8 -2.04 -5.94 -13.17
N PRO A 9 -3.26 -6.52 -13.17
CA PRO A 9 -3.66 -7.50 -12.17
C PRO A 9 -2.77 -8.75 -12.14
N LEU A 10 -2.16 -9.13 -13.27
CA LEU A 10 -1.31 -10.32 -13.38
C LEU A 10 0.06 -10.11 -12.70
N LYS A 11 0.48 -8.86 -12.51
CA LYS A 11 1.71 -8.51 -11.81
C LYS A 11 1.51 -8.41 -10.30
N ARG A 12 0.27 -8.37 -9.82
CA ARG A 12 -0.01 -8.31 -8.39
C ARG A 12 0.31 -9.67 -7.75
N PRO A 13 0.99 -9.69 -6.61
CA PRO A 13 1.22 -10.92 -5.88
C PRO A 13 -0.12 -11.49 -5.38
N ASP A 14 -0.29 -12.80 -5.52
CA ASP A 14 -1.42 -13.48 -4.91
C ASP A 14 -1.30 -13.58 -3.38
N ALA A 15 -2.36 -14.04 -2.74
CA ALA A 15 -2.42 -14.18 -1.29
C ALA A 15 -1.33 -15.11 -0.73
N TYR A 16 -0.96 -16.16 -1.47
CA TYR A 16 0.05 -17.11 -1.05
C TYR A 16 1.46 -16.51 -1.12
N ALA A 17 1.77 -15.77 -2.19
CA ALA A 17 3.02 -15.05 -2.37
C ALA A 17 3.21 -13.98 -1.27
N LEU A 18 2.16 -13.26 -0.93
CA LEU A 18 2.16 -12.31 0.20
C LEU A 18 2.41 -13.01 1.54
N TRP A 19 1.70 -14.10 1.82
CA TRP A 19 1.89 -14.87 3.05
C TRP A 19 3.32 -15.39 3.19
N LYS A 20 3.89 -15.93 2.10
CA LYS A 20 5.26 -16.43 2.08
C LYS A 20 6.27 -15.31 2.36
N SER A 21 6.03 -14.11 1.80
CA SER A 21 6.87 -12.93 2.03
C SER A 21 6.81 -12.48 3.49
N MET A 22 5.62 -12.43 4.08
CA MET A 22 5.44 -12.12 5.51
C MET A 22 6.11 -13.15 6.41
N LYS A 23 5.95 -14.45 6.11
CA LYS A 23 6.60 -15.52 6.87
C LYS A 23 8.12 -15.40 6.84
N ARG A 24 8.70 -15.07 5.68
CA ARG A 24 10.13 -14.82 5.54
C ARG A 24 10.57 -13.64 6.40
N LEU A 25 9.90 -12.50 6.28
CA LEU A 25 10.22 -11.32 7.10
C LEU A 25 10.13 -11.62 8.60
N ASN A 26 9.11 -12.37 9.03
CA ASN A 26 8.97 -12.76 10.42
C ASN A 26 10.09 -13.70 10.88
N LEU A 27 10.55 -14.61 10.03
CA LEU A 27 11.68 -15.49 10.34
C LEU A 27 12.99 -14.69 10.41
N ASP A 28 13.23 -13.81 9.44
CA ASP A 28 14.41 -12.93 9.41
C ASP A 28 14.45 -12.05 10.67
N TYR A 29 13.29 -11.54 11.10
CA TYR A 29 13.13 -10.80 12.35
C TYR A 29 13.44 -11.66 13.58
N GLN A 30 12.85 -12.86 13.70
CA GLN A 30 13.11 -13.76 14.83
C GLN A 30 14.59 -14.19 14.94
N ASN A 31 15.31 -14.22 13.83
CA ASN A 31 16.71 -14.61 13.79
C ASN A 31 17.68 -13.43 14.05
N MET A 32 17.17 -12.21 14.22
CA MET A 32 17.96 -11.03 14.52
C MET A 32 18.34 -10.99 16.02
N SER A 33 19.51 -10.44 16.35
CA SER A 33 19.95 -10.36 17.75
C SER A 33 19.23 -9.26 18.53
N ASP A 34 19.07 -9.48 19.84
CA ASP A 34 18.42 -8.56 20.78
C ASP A 34 19.05 -7.15 20.81
N GLU A 35 20.34 -7.03 20.49
CA GLU A 35 21.07 -5.75 20.46
C GLU A 35 20.58 -4.82 19.33
N LEU A 36 20.20 -5.39 18.19
CA LEU A 36 19.67 -4.61 17.06
C LEU A 36 18.25 -4.11 17.38
N PHE A 37 17.45 -4.94 18.05
CA PHE A 37 16.12 -4.56 18.54
C PHE A 37 16.13 -3.38 19.50
N GLN A 38 17.07 -3.35 20.45
CA GLN A 38 17.21 -2.21 21.36
C GLN A 38 17.49 -0.91 20.60
N SER A 39 18.43 -0.95 19.64
CA SER A 39 18.78 0.24 18.85
C SER A 39 17.64 0.77 17.96
N GLU A 40 16.78 -0.12 17.43
CA GLU A 40 15.63 0.28 16.59
C GLU A 40 14.46 0.78 17.44
N MET A 41 14.20 0.17 18.61
CA MET A 41 13.24 0.67 19.59
C MET A 41 13.61 2.04 20.16
N ASP A 42 14.90 2.27 20.46
CA ASP A 42 15.40 3.55 20.95
C ASP A 42 15.25 4.66 19.90
N ASN A 43 15.41 4.34 18.61
CA ASN A 43 15.15 5.26 17.50
C ASN A 43 13.63 5.50 17.28
N LEU A 44 12.79 4.50 17.54
CA LEU A 44 11.33 4.62 17.43
C LEU A 44 10.75 5.45 18.58
N GLU A 45 11.27 5.31 19.80
CA GLU A 45 10.86 6.11 20.96
C GLU A 45 11.13 7.61 20.76
N LYS A 46 12.19 7.96 20.04
CA LYS A 46 12.48 9.35 19.64
C LYS A 46 11.44 9.95 18.67
N ASN A 47 10.66 9.12 17.97
CA ASN A 47 9.58 9.54 17.08
C ASN A 47 8.18 9.42 17.71
N LYS A 48 8.07 9.06 19.00
CA LYS A 48 6.79 9.11 19.73
C LYS A 48 6.42 10.56 20.07
N VAL A 49 6.12 11.34 19.03
CA VAL A 49 5.17 12.46 19.15
C VAL A 49 3.80 11.81 19.27
N GLU A 50 3.45 11.43 20.49
CA GLU A 50 2.08 11.23 21.00
C GLU A 50 1.02 10.94 19.92
N GLU A 51 1.11 9.77 19.28
CA GLU A 51 0.08 9.32 18.33
C GLU A 51 -1.15 8.90 19.13
N ASN A 52 -2.01 9.87 19.34
CA ASN A 52 -3.37 9.72 19.84
C ASN A 52 -4.22 8.93 18.82
N TYR A 53 -3.94 7.64 18.64
CA TYR A 53 -4.74 6.72 17.81
C TYR A 53 -6.18 6.52 18.34
N THR A 54 -6.46 7.01 19.55
CA THR A 54 -7.81 7.10 20.13
C THR A 54 -8.41 8.50 19.97
N SER A 55 -7.86 9.35 19.11
CA SER A 55 -8.61 10.51 18.65
C SER A 55 -9.64 10.03 17.63
N SER A 56 -10.81 9.64 18.13
CA SER A 56 -12.08 9.74 17.42
C SER A 56 -12.41 11.22 17.12
N SER A 57 -11.42 11.98 16.64
CA SER A 57 -11.58 13.32 16.11
C SER A 57 -12.31 13.14 14.80
N LEU A 58 -13.63 13.03 14.93
CA LEU A 58 -14.67 13.25 13.94
C LEU A 58 -14.06 13.91 12.70
N PHE A 59 -13.70 13.10 11.71
CA PHE A 59 -13.29 13.61 10.42
C PHE A 59 -14.48 14.39 9.87
N THR A 60 -14.47 15.70 10.09
CA THR A 60 -15.33 16.64 9.38
C THR A 60 -14.69 16.90 8.02
N SER A 61 -14.32 15.84 7.30
CA SER A 61 -13.96 16.00 5.90
C SER A 61 -15.20 16.52 5.19
N LYS A 62 -15.08 17.71 4.58
CA LYS A 62 -16.14 18.23 3.72
C LYS A 62 -16.38 17.21 2.62
N ILE A 63 -17.59 16.65 2.57
CA ILE A 63 -18.02 15.82 1.46
C ILE A 63 -18.03 16.74 0.22
N HIS A 64 -17.08 16.51 -0.68
CA HIS A 64 -17.06 17.18 -1.97
C HIS A 64 -18.11 16.50 -2.87
N ASN A 65 -19.21 17.18 -3.15
CA ASN A 65 -20.18 16.72 -4.13
C ASN A 65 -19.58 16.94 -5.52
N PHE A 66 -19.06 15.88 -6.12
CA PHE A 66 -18.78 15.89 -7.54
C PHE A 66 -20.13 16.03 -8.26
N GLY A 67 -20.28 17.08 -9.08
CA GLY A 67 -21.45 17.29 -9.93
C GLY A 67 -21.49 16.25 -11.06
N ASN A 68 -22.04 16.61 -12.23
CA ASN A 68 -22.06 15.74 -13.39
C ASN A 68 -20.64 15.24 -13.77
N LEU A 69 -20.29 14.04 -13.30
CA LEU A 69 -19.08 13.36 -13.70
C LEU A 69 -19.23 12.95 -15.17
N PRO A 70 -18.17 13.03 -15.98
CA PRO A 70 -18.20 12.45 -17.32
C PRO A 70 -18.51 10.95 -17.21
N GLU A 71 -19.17 10.39 -18.22
CA GLU A 71 -19.44 8.95 -18.23
C GLU A 71 -18.12 8.17 -18.06
N PRO A 72 -18.11 7.12 -17.22
CA PRO A 72 -16.92 6.32 -17.01
C PRO A 72 -16.51 5.69 -18.34
N ARG A 73 -15.40 6.18 -18.90
CA ARG A 73 -14.78 5.59 -20.09
C ARG A 73 -13.93 4.41 -19.62
N ASN A 74 -14.32 3.19 -19.94
CA ASN A 74 -13.46 2.03 -19.73
C ASN A 74 -12.17 2.20 -20.56
N ALA A 75 -11.02 1.89 -19.98
CA ALA A 75 -9.72 1.98 -20.65
C ALA A 75 -9.48 0.84 -21.64
N THR A 76 -10.44 0.52 -22.51
CA THR A 76 -10.39 -0.71 -23.30
C THR A 76 -10.76 -0.57 -24.78
N GLU A 77 -10.56 0.59 -25.41
CA GLU A 77 -10.76 0.65 -26.88
C GLU A 77 -9.73 1.51 -27.65
N GLU A 78 -9.04 2.47 -27.03
CA GLU A 78 -8.21 3.42 -27.81
C GLU A 78 -6.71 3.10 -27.89
N GLU A 79 -6.19 2.09 -27.19
CA GLU A 79 -4.77 1.68 -27.32
C GLU A 79 -4.53 0.50 -28.28
N GLN A 80 -5.58 -0.13 -28.83
CA GLN A 80 -5.42 -1.23 -29.79
C GLN A 80 -5.38 -0.78 -31.27
N GLU A 81 -5.87 0.41 -31.62
CA GLU A 81 -5.78 0.89 -33.01
C GLU A 81 -4.41 1.46 -33.39
N GLY A 82 -3.52 1.70 -32.41
CA GLY A 82 -2.13 2.13 -32.66
C GLY A 82 -1.18 1.02 -33.12
N ILE A 83 -1.60 -0.26 -33.04
CA ILE A 83 -0.76 -1.43 -33.39
C ILE A 83 -1.10 -1.98 -34.78
N MET A 84 -1.87 -1.25 -35.59
CA MET A 84 -2.06 -1.57 -37.00
C MET A 84 -1.36 -0.52 -37.88
N PHE A 85 -0.02 -0.49 -37.81
CA PHE A 85 0.80 0.18 -38.82
C PHE A 85 1.68 -0.85 -39.54
N HIS A 86 1.32 -1.05 -40.82
CA HIS A 86 1.93 -1.71 -41.98
C HIS A 86 2.58 -3.10 -41.86
#